data_AF-A0A212KK49-F1
#
_entry.id   AF-A0A212KK49-F1
#
_cell.length_a   1.000
_cell.length_b   1.000
_cell.length_c   1.000
_cell.angle_alpha   90.00
_cell.angle_beta   90.00
_cell.angle_gamma   90.00
#
_symmetry.space_group_name_H-M   'P 1'
#
loop_
_entity.id
_entity.type
_entity.pdbx_description
1 polymer ?
#
loop_
_entity_poly.entity_id
_entity_poly.type
_entity_poly.pdbx_seq_one_letter_code
_entity_poly.pdbx_strand_id
1 'polypeptide(L)'
;MSRLSVLLLSGTALLLAACGDEETPLCKAIDANRAAYRAAEKQENQIARDAALKKAVSEGRQRIAEVASAGGFKGWKAEVKSVSPSLKGLADVKLTLPCKGTLIAEGAAPGSDLYKQVVALKEGKVATFDGAFIPAADGSAPYREISITAWGEMTDPELIVRLSSIKQ
;
A
#
# COMPACT_ATOMS: atom_id res chain seq x y z
N MET A 1 19.69 -42.21 41.51
CA MET A 1 20.30 -41.14 40.70
C MET A 1 19.21 -40.18 40.27
N SER A 2 18.96 -39.15 41.08
CA SER A 2 17.92 -38.15 40.86
C SER A 2 18.39 -37.11 39.83
N ARG A 3 17.60 -36.88 38.78
CA ARG A 3 17.75 -35.71 37.92
C ARG A 3 16.65 -34.71 38.28
N LEU A 4 17.03 -33.65 38.99
CA LEU A 4 16.29 -32.41 39.08
C LEU A 4 16.36 -31.72 37.70
N SER A 5 15.21 -31.49 37.07
CA SER A 5 15.11 -30.52 35.98
C SER A 5 14.53 -29.24 36.56
N VAL A 6 15.37 -28.21 36.52
CA VAL A 6 15.13 -26.85 36.98
C VAL A 6 14.05 -26.20 36.11
N LEU A 7 12.97 -25.75 36.76
CA LEU A 7 12.07 -24.72 36.25
C LEU A 7 12.82 -23.40 36.16
N LEU A 8 12.97 -22.86 34.96
CA LEU A 8 13.23 -21.44 34.75
C LEU A 8 11.98 -20.82 34.14
N LEU A 9 11.24 -20.13 35.01
CA LEU A 9 10.35 -19.05 34.65
C LEU A 9 11.11 -17.98 33.85
N SER A 10 10.32 -17.16 33.15
CA SER A 10 10.59 -15.77 32.75
C SER A 10 10.76 -15.60 31.26
N GLY A 11 9.66 -15.31 30.60
CA GLY A 11 9.63 -14.97 29.20
C GLY A 11 8.21 -14.83 28.74
N THR A 12 7.48 -13.90 29.35
CA THR A 12 6.26 -13.33 28.79
C THR A 12 6.60 -12.86 27.37
N ALA A 13 6.49 -13.74 26.39
CA ALA A 13 6.32 -13.33 25.02
C ALA A 13 4.97 -12.63 25.02
N LEU A 14 5.03 -11.31 25.22
CA LEU A 14 3.96 -10.40 24.92
C LEU A 14 3.44 -10.84 23.55
N LEU A 15 2.28 -11.50 23.56
CA LEU A 15 1.39 -11.52 22.43
C LEU A 15 1.16 -10.05 22.10
N LEU A 16 1.97 -9.52 21.18
CA LEU A 16 1.58 -8.44 20.30
C LEU A 16 0.46 -8.99 19.43
N ALA A 17 -0.69 -9.28 20.05
CA ALA A 17 -1.97 -9.18 19.41
C ALA A 17 -2.18 -7.68 19.19
N ALA A 18 -1.48 -7.14 18.18
CA ALA A 18 -1.83 -5.89 17.57
C ALA A 18 -3.20 -6.09 16.93
N CYS A 19 -4.25 -5.90 17.72
CA CYS A 19 -5.60 -5.77 17.21
C CYS A 19 -5.59 -4.55 16.27
N GLY A 20 -5.58 -4.81 14.97
CA GLY A 20 -5.53 -3.79 13.92
C GLY A 20 -5.12 -4.31 12.53
N ASP A 21 -4.86 -5.61 12.36
CA ASP A 21 -4.35 -6.25 11.15
C ASP A 21 -5.45 -6.78 10.21
N GLU A 22 -6.56 -6.08 10.03
CA GLU A 22 -7.38 -6.38 8.86
C GLU A 22 -6.66 -5.86 7.62
N GLU A 23 -5.98 -6.78 6.94
CA GLU A 23 -5.37 -6.51 5.65
C GLU A 23 -6.41 -5.91 4.70
N THR A 24 -6.18 -4.65 4.32
CA THR A 24 -7.13 -3.89 3.50
C THR A 24 -7.46 -4.67 2.23
N PRO A 25 -8.69 -4.54 1.66
CA PRO A 25 -9.03 -5.17 0.39
C PRO A 25 -8.02 -4.88 -0.73
N LEU A 26 -7.39 -3.70 -0.69
CA LEU A 26 -6.34 -3.33 -1.62
C LEU A 26 -5.07 -4.17 -1.42
N CYS A 27 -4.63 -4.36 -0.17
CA CYS A 27 -3.47 -5.21 0.10
C CYS A 27 -3.70 -6.66 -0.33
N LYS A 28 -4.89 -7.21 -0.09
CA LYS A 28 -5.27 -8.53 -0.60
C LYS A 28 -5.19 -8.61 -2.14
N ALA A 29 -5.66 -7.57 -2.83
CA ALA A 29 -5.58 -7.51 -4.30
C ALA A 29 -4.13 -7.43 -4.81
N ILE A 30 -3.27 -6.68 -4.12
CA ILE A 30 -1.84 -6.55 -4.42
C ILE A 30 -1.13 -7.89 -4.24
N ASP A 31 -1.35 -8.56 -3.11
CA ASP A 31 -0.67 -9.82 -2.81
C ASP A 31 -1.18 -10.97 -3.70
N ALA A 32 -2.47 -10.99 -4.03
CA ALA A 32 -3.01 -11.90 -5.04
C ALA A 32 -2.36 -11.68 -6.42
N ASN A 33 -2.13 -10.43 -6.82
CA ASN A 33 -1.43 -10.13 -8.06
C ASN A 33 0.03 -10.62 -8.06
N ARG A 34 0.77 -10.37 -6.97
CA ARG A 34 2.13 -10.89 -6.79
C ARG A 34 2.19 -12.41 -6.87
N ALA A 35 1.25 -13.09 -6.20
CA ALA A 35 1.18 -14.54 -6.22
C ALA A 35 0.94 -15.07 -7.64
N ALA A 36 0.01 -14.47 -8.39
CA ALA A 36 -0.26 -14.82 -9.78
C ALA A 36 0.95 -14.60 -10.69
N TYR A 37 1.66 -13.47 -10.54
CA TYR A 37 2.88 -13.18 -11.30
C TYR A 37 3.98 -14.21 -11.02
N ARG A 38 4.27 -14.49 -9.75
CA ARG A 38 5.27 -15.51 -9.35
C ARG A 38 4.92 -16.91 -9.83
N ALA A 39 3.63 -17.25 -9.91
CA ALA A 39 3.18 -18.52 -10.47
C ALA A 39 3.39 -18.58 -11.99
N ALA A 40 3.21 -17.46 -12.69
CA ALA A 40 3.51 -17.35 -14.11
C ALA A 40 5.02 -17.47 -14.39
N GLU A 41 5.89 -16.85 -13.58
CA GLU A 41 7.36 -16.94 -13.73
C GLU A 41 7.89 -18.38 -13.66
N LYS A 42 7.23 -19.25 -12.88
CA LYS A 42 7.62 -20.66 -12.71
C LYS A 42 7.31 -21.54 -13.92
N GLN A 43 6.66 -21.02 -14.95
CA GLN A 43 6.36 -21.78 -16.16
C GLN A 43 7.65 -22.07 -16.94
N GLU A 44 7.90 -23.36 -17.21
CA GLU A 44 9.09 -23.82 -17.92
C GLU A 44 9.05 -23.47 -19.42
N ASN A 45 7.86 -23.56 -20.03
CA ASN A 45 7.67 -23.19 -21.43
C ASN A 45 7.61 -21.67 -21.57
N GLN A 46 8.52 -21.11 -22.37
CA GLN A 46 8.65 -19.66 -22.57
C GLN A 46 7.37 -19.00 -23.11
N ILE A 47 6.71 -19.60 -24.10
CA ILE A 47 5.48 -19.05 -24.70
C ILE A 47 4.36 -19.05 -23.66
N ALA A 48 4.21 -20.14 -22.91
CA ALA A 48 3.23 -20.25 -21.84
C ALA A 48 3.51 -19.27 -20.70
N ARG A 49 4.78 -19.09 -20.33
CA ARG A 49 5.22 -18.09 -19.34
C ARG A 49 4.85 -16.69 -19.78
N ASP A 50 5.21 -16.29 -20.99
CA ASP A 50 4.95 -14.94 -21.51
C ASP A 50 3.45 -14.64 -21.57
N ALA A 51 2.63 -15.62 -21.97
CA ALA A 51 1.18 -15.50 -21.96
C ALA A 51 0.62 -15.39 -20.52
N ALA A 52 1.13 -16.20 -19.59
CA ALA A 52 0.71 -16.19 -18.19
C ALA A 52 1.11 -14.88 -17.47
N LEU A 53 2.30 -14.33 -17.76
CA LEU A 53 2.76 -13.05 -17.20
C LEU A 53 1.88 -11.90 -17.66
N LYS A 54 1.59 -11.81 -18.97
CA LYS A 54 0.67 -10.80 -19.52
C LYS A 54 -0.72 -10.90 -18.88
N LYS A 55 -1.23 -12.12 -18.71
CA LYS A 55 -2.50 -12.37 -18.05
C LYS A 55 -2.48 -11.93 -16.58
N ALA A 56 -1.45 -12.32 -15.82
CA ALA A 56 -1.31 -11.95 -14.41
C ALA A 56 -1.31 -10.43 -14.23
N VAL A 57 -0.55 -9.70 -15.05
CA VAL A 57 -0.53 -8.22 -15.01
C VAL A 57 -1.89 -7.61 -15.35
N SER A 58 -2.56 -8.07 -16.41
CA SER A 58 -3.87 -7.54 -16.82
C SER A 58 -4.95 -7.78 -15.76
N GLU A 59 -5.06 -9.01 -15.26
CA GLU A 59 -6.05 -9.35 -14.22
C GLU A 59 -5.71 -8.70 -12.87
N GLY A 60 -4.43 -8.54 -12.56
CA GLY A 60 -3.96 -7.80 -11.40
C GLY A 60 -4.41 -6.35 -11.40
N ARG A 61 -4.24 -5.68 -12.55
CA ARG A 61 -4.74 -4.32 -12.77
C ARG A 61 -6.25 -4.22 -12.56
N GLN A 62 -7.02 -5.16 -13.10
CA GLN A 62 -8.47 -5.20 -12.92
C GLN A 62 -8.86 -5.36 -11.44
N ARG A 63 -8.28 -6.32 -10.72
CA ARG A 63 -8.56 -6.52 -9.28
C ARG A 63 -8.28 -5.29 -8.43
N ILE A 64 -7.15 -4.62 -8.68
CA ILE A 64 -6.78 -3.40 -7.95
C ILE A 64 -7.70 -2.23 -8.32
N ALA A 65 -8.06 -2.10 -9.60
CA ALA A 65 -8.99 -1.08 -10.07
C ALA A 65 -10.40 -1.26 -9.49
N GLU A 66 -10.90 -2.49 -9.40
CA GLU A 66 -12.20 -2.80 -8.77
C GLU A 66 -12.22 -2.34 -7.32
N VAL A 67 -11.18 -2.64 -6.55
CA VAL A 67 -11.06 -2.17 -5.17
C VAL A 67 -10.99 -0.64 -5.09
N ALA A 68 -10.20 -0.01 -5.96
CA ALA A 68 -10.08 1.44 -5.99
C ALA A 68 -11.40 2.13 -6.40
N SER A 69 -12.21 1.47 -7.24
CA SER A 69 -13.51 1.96 -7.69
C SER A 69 -14.61 1.84 -6.62
N ALA A 70 -14.40 1.04 -5.57
CA ALA A 70 -15.35 0.84 -4.49
C ALA A 70 -15.59 2.09 -3.61
N GLY A 71 -14.82 3.16 -3.83
CA GLY A 71 -15.07 4.49 -3.26
C GLY A 71 -14.12 4.85 -2.12
N GLY A 72 -14.67 5.43 -1.05
CA GLY A 72 -13.90 5.94 0.08
C GLY A 72 -13.35 4.84 1.00
N PHE A 73 -12.25 5.13 1.67
CA PHE A 73 -11.67 4.31 2.73
C PHE A 73 -11.60 5.10 4.04
N LYS A 74 -11.67 4.37 5.17
CA LYS A 74 -11.68 4.95 6.52
C LYS A 74 -10.79 4.14 7.46
N GLY A 75 -10.01 4.84 8.27
CA GLY A 75 -9.18 4.28 9.33
C GLY A 75 -8.00 3.46 8.82
N TRP A 76 -7.56 3.67 7.58
CA TRP A 76 -6.46 2.93 7.01
C TRP A 76 -5.14 3.33 7.66
N LYS A 77 -4.22 2.37 7.82
CA LYS A 77 -2.90 2.61 8.41
C LYS A 77 -1.81 2.44 7.35
N ALA A 78 -0.90 3.40 7.28
CA ALA A 78 0.22 3.39 6.36
C ALA A 78 1.41 4.16 6.94
N GLU A 79 2.61 3.78 6.55
CA GLU A 79 3.83 4.49 6.89
C GLU A 79 3.96 5.75 6.04
N VAL A 80 4.29 6.89 6.64
CA VAL A 80 4.59 8.12 5.92
C VAL A 80 5.95 7.98 5.24
N LYS A 81 5.95 7.87 3.91
CA LYS A 81 7.17 7.73 3.10
C LYS A 81 7.84 9.07 2.88
N SER A 82 7.06 10.08 2.52
CA SER A 82 7.57 11.44 2.31
C SER A 82 6.47 12.47 2.44
N VAL A 83 6.81 13.65 2.96
CA VAL A 83 5.94 14.83 2.96
C VAL A 83 6.66 15.93 2.18
N SER A 84 6.07 16.38 1.07
CA SER A 84 6.69 17.40 0.22
C SER A 84 5.75 18.59 0.03
N PRO A 85 6.19 19.83 0.32
CA PRO A 85 5.50 21.00 -0.17
C PRO A 85 5.67 21.07 -1.69
N SER A 86 4.56 21.07 -2.42
CA SER A 86 4.52 21.33 -3.85
C SER A 86 4.88 22.80 -4.15
N LEU A 87 5.33 23.06 -5.37
CA LEU A 87 5.66 24.42 -5.86
C LEU A 87 4.49 25.41 -5.78
N LYS A 88 3.25 24.93 -5.66
CA LYS A 88 2.03 25.75 -5.53
C LYS A 88 1.62 25.99 -4.07
N GLY A 89 2.45 25.61 -3.10
CA GLY A 89 2.18 25.72 -1.67
C GLY A 89 1.24 24.63 -1.12
N LEU A 90 0.82 23.67 -1.94
CA LEU A 90 0.07 22.51 -1.46
C LEU A 90 1.02 21.53 -0.77
N ALA A 91 0.54 20.76 0.22
CA ALA A 91 1.32 19.67 0.78
C ALA A 91 0.89 18.33 0.16
N ASP A 92 1.86 17.64 -0.44
CA ASP A 92 1.70 16.28 -0.96
C ASP A 92 2.31 15.29 0.03
N VAL A 93 1.66 14.13 0.19
CA VAL A 93 2.19 13.06 1.03
C VAL A 93 2.17 11.73 0.29
N LYS A 94 3.27 11.00 0.39
CA LYS A 94 3.37 9.60 -0.04
C LYS A 94 3.28 8.71 1.17
N LEU A 95 2.43 7.69 1.10
CA LEU A 95 2.19 6.72 2.15
C LEU A 95 2.50 5.32 1.62
N THR A 96 3.15 4.48 2.44
CA THR A 96 3.43 3.08 2.11
C THR A 96 2.50 2.18 2.93
N LEU A 97 1.67 1.38 2.25
CA LEU A 97 0.82 0.38 2.87
C LEU A 97 1.65 -0.80 3.41
N PRO A 98 1.12 -1.60 4.34
CA PRO A 98 1.80 -2.80 4.85
C PRO A 98 2.23 -3.76 3.73
N CYS A 99 1.38 -3.91 2.71
CA CYS A 99 1.64 -4.67 1.49
C CYS A 99 2.55 -3.95 0.48
N LYS A 100 3.27 -2.88 0.87
CA LYS A 100 4.19 -2.10 0.03
C LYS A 100 3.59 -1.32 -1.15
N GLY A 101 2.27 -1.38 -1.36
CA GLY A 101 1.59 -0.44 -2.26
C GLY A 101 1.79 1.00 -1.79
N THR A 102 1.99 1.92 -2.74
CA THR A 102 2.19 3.35 -2.44
C THR A 102 0.91 4.13 -2.71
N LEU A 103 0.48 4.95 -1.75
CA LEU A 103 -0.57 5.94 -1.96
C LEU A 103 0.06 7.32 -2.11
N ILE A 104 -0.39 8.06 -3.12
CA ILE A 104 0.03 9.43 -3.39
C ILE A 104 -1.19 10.30 -3.14
N ALA A 105 -1.16 11.04 -2.03
CA ALA A 105 -2.17 12.01 -1.70
C ALA A 105 -1.77 13.38 -2.24
N GLU A 106 -2.51 13.87 -3.22
CA GLU A 106 -2.26 15.17 -3.84
C GLU A 106 -2.94 16.30 -3.03
N GLY A 107 -2.13 17.28 -2.66
CA GLY A 107 -2.54 18.68 -2.61
C GLY A 107 -3.46 19.14 -1.49
N ALA A 108 -3.10 18.91 -0.21
CA ALA A 108 -3.75 19.64 0.87
C ALA A 108 -3.49 21.15 0.71
N ALA A 109 -4.54 21.97 0.59
CA ALA A 109 -4.39 23.40 0.34
C ALA A 109 -3.96 24.18 1.61
N PRO A 110 -3.06 25.18 1.48
CA PRO A 110 -2.68 26.03 2.60
C PRO A 110 -3.90 26.61 3.33
N GLY A 111 -3.85 26.64 4.66
CA GLY A 111 -4.94 27.18 5.49
C GLY A 111 -6.06 26.19 5.82
N SER A 112 -6.11 25.02 5.18
CA SER A 112 -7.02 23.94 5.58
C SER A 112 -6.51 23.22 6.83
N ASP A 113 -7.42 22.63 7.61
CA ASP A 113 -7.02 21.79 8.76
C ASP A 113 -6.31 20.50 8.31
N LEU A 114 -6.63 20.00 7.12
CA LEU A 114 -5.92 18.87 6.50
C LEU A 114 -4.46 19.24 6.21
N TYR A 115 -4.19 20.46 5.72
CA TYR A 115 -2.81 20.91 5.50
C TYR A 115 -1.99 20.90 6.79
N LYS A 116 -2.56 21.42 7.89
CA LYS A 116 -1.89 21.39 9.21
C LYS A 116 -1.57 19.95 9.65
N GLN A 117 -2.49 19.01 9.41
CA GLN A 117 -2.29 17.60 9.71
C GLN A 117 -1.16 17.00 8.86
N VAL A 118 -1.18 17.25 7.55
CA VAL A 118 -0.19 16.71 6.60
C VAL A 118 1.22 17.23 6.89
N VAL A 119 1.40 18.53 7.09
CA VAL A 119 2.75 19.10 7.36
C VAL A 119 3.30 18.73 8.73
N ALA A 120 2.46 18.26 9.66
CA ALA A 120 2.87 17.77 10.96
C ALA A 120 3.32 16.30 10.95
N LEU A 121 3.09 15.58 9.84
CA LEU A 121 3.50 14.19 9.71
C LEU A 121 5.01 14.05 9.70
N LYS A 122 5.50 13.02 10.37
CA LYS A 122 6.91 12.63 10.35
C LYS A 122 7.10 11.41 9.45
N GLU A 123 8.13 11.47 8.61
CA GLU A 123 8.54 10.35 7.77
C GLU A 123 8.95 9.13 8.63
N GLY A 124 8.70 7.93 8.11
CA GLY A 124 8.95 6.65 8.78
C GLY A 124 8.00 6.32 9.93
N LYS A 125 6.97 7.13 10.17
CA LYS A 125 5.94 6.88 11.21
C LYS A 125 4.64 6.41 10.58
N VAL A 126 3.92 5.55 11.28
CA VAL A 126 2.59 5.08 10.85
C VAL A 126 1.56 6.18 11.14
N ALA A 127 0.74 6.49 10.14
CA ALA A 127 -0.42 7.37 10.26
C ALA A 127 -1.70 6.59 9.98
N THR A 128 -2.80 7.03 10.60
CA THR A 128 -4.16 6.60 10.29
C THR A 128 -4.82 7.66 9.41
N PHE A 129 -5.48 7.26 8.33
CA PHE A 129 -6.02 8.20 7.35
C PHE A 129 -7.34 7.71 6.73
N ASP A 130 -8.13 8.70 6.31
CA ASP A 130 -9.39 8.54 5.58
C ASP A 130 -9.27 9.24 4.23
N GLY A 131 -10.01 8.77 3.24
CA GLY A 131 -9.98 9.39 1.92
C GLY A 131 -10.77 8.64 0.87
N ALA A 132 -10.49 8.93 -0.38
CA ALA A 132 -11.03 8.22 -1.53
C ALA A 132 -10.00 8.17 -2.66
N PHE A 133 -10.08 7.14 -3.48
CA PHE A 133 -9.32 7.08 -4.72
C PHE A 133 -9.85 8.13 -5.69
N ILE A 134 -8.94 8.82 -6.39
CA ILE A 134 -9.30 9.80 -7.42
C ILE A 134 -8.59 9.47 -8.73
N PRO A 135 -9.21 9.71 -9.89
CA PRO A 135 -8.52 9.62 -11.17
C PRO A 135 -7.24 10.45 -11.16
N ALA A 136 -6.21 9.99 -11.88
CA ALA A 136 -5.00 10.78 -12.02
C ALA A 136 -5.29 12.07 -12.84
N ALA A 137 -4.41 13.07 -12.71
CA ALA A 137 -4.59 14.38 -13.33
C ALA A 137 -4.68 14.36 -14.88
N ASP A 138 -4.25 13.28 -15.53
CA ASP A 138 -4.36 13.04 -16.97
C ASP A 138 -5.68 12.36 -17.38
N GLY A 139 -6.62 12.16 -16.44
CA GLY A 139 -7.90 11.49 -16.67
C GLY A 139 -7.80 9.96 -16.74
N SER A 140 -6.62 9.38 -16.52
CA SER A 140 -6.47 7.94 -16.39
C SER A 140 -7.09 7.43 -15.08
N ALA A 141 -7.36 6.12 -15.04
CA ALA A 141 -7.85 5.43 -13.85
C ALA A 141 -6.99 5.77 -12.60
N PRO A 142 -7.52 5.63 -11.36
CA PRO A 142 -6.90 6.15 -10.12
C PRO A 142 -5.55 5.50 -9.72
N TYR A 143 -4.86 4.83 -10.62
CA TYR A 143 -3.57 4.20 -10.42
C TYR A 143 -2.51 4.81 -11.34
N ARG A 144 -1.38 5.21 -10.78
CA ARG A 144 -0.13 5.35 -11.54
C ARG A 144 0.58 4.00 -11.43
N GLU A 145 0.41 3.23 -12.51
CA GLU A 145 1.30 2.13 -12.88
C GLU A 145 1.23 0.83 -12.02
N ILE A 146 0.87 -0.28 -12.69
CA ILE A 146 1.36 -1.62 -12.35
C ILE A 146 2.16 -2.05 -13.57
N SER A 147 3.47 -1.87 -13.54
CA SER A 147 4.35 -2.16 -14.66
C SER A 147 5.28 -3.31 -14.35
N ILE A 148 5.94 -3.78 -15.40
CA ILE A 148 7.09 -4.64 -15.28
C ILE A 148 8.30 -3.72 -15.47
N THR A 149 9.28 -3.78 -14.57
CA THR A 149 10.55 -3.07 -14.73
C THR A 149 11.27 -3.53 -15.99
N ALA A 150 12.28 -2.79 -16.44
CA ALA A 150 13.15 -3.22 -17.54
C ALA A 150 13.83 -4.60 -17.28
N TRP A 151 13.86 -5.05 -16.02
CA TRP A 151 14.47 -6.31 -15.57
C TRP A 151 13.47 -7.46 -15.42
N GLY A 152 12.20 -7.26 -15.77
CA GLY A 152 11.19 -8.31 -15.66
C GLY A 152 10.56 -8.46 -14.28
N GLU A 153 10.77 -7.49 -13.37
CA GLU A 153 10.19 -7.52 -12.03
C GLU A 153 8.88 -6.74 -11.98
N MET A 154 7.90 -7.23 -11.22
CA MET A 154 6.65 -6.50 -11.04
C MET A 154 6.86 -5.30 -10.10
N THR A 155 6.45 -4.11 -10.53
CA THR A 155 6.44 -2.92 -9.68
C THR A 155 5.24 -2.93 -8.74
N ASP A 156 5.42 -2.35 -7.56
CA ASP A 156 4.33 -2.11 -6.62
C ASP A 156 3.43 -0.99 -7.15
N PRO A 157 2.10 -1.08 -6.97
CA PRO A 157 1.20 -0.07 -7.49
C PRO A 157 1.37 1.26 -6.77
N GLU A 158 1.28 2.36 -7.52
CA GLU A 158 1.02 3.68 -6.97
C GLU A 158 -0.44 4.07 -7.21
N LEU A 159 -1.16 4.52 -6.17
CA LEU A 159 -2.56 4.93 -6.28
C LEU A 159 -2.73 6.38 -5.87
N ILE A 160 -3.51 7.13 -6.65
CA ILE A 160 -3.79 8.53 -6.35
C ILE A 160 -5.03 8.60 -5.46
N VAL A 161 -4.90 9.32 -4.36
CA VAL A 161 -5.97 9.48 -3.39
C VAL A 161 -6.19 10.94 -3.04
N ARG A 162 -7.42 11.26 -2.65
CA ARG A 162 -7.75 12.48 -1.93
C ARG A 162 -7.96 12.14 -0.47
N LEU A 163 -7.14 12.70 0.40
CA LEU A 163 -7.31 12.56 1.84
C LEU A 163 -8.47 13.44 2.34
N SER A 164 -9.26 12.90 3.26
CA SER A 164 -10.25 13.66 4.03
C SER A 164 -9.80 13.90 5.46
N SER A 165 -9.00 13.00 6.03
CA SER A 165 -8.33 13.19 7.32
C SER A 165 -7.03 12.40 7.40
N ILE A 166 -6.08 12.86 8.21
CA ILE A 166 -4.87 12.10 8.53
C ILE A 166 -4.37 12.43 9.94
N LYS A 167 -3.97 11.41 10.70
CA LYS A 167 -3.51 11.53 12.08
C LYS A 167 -2.36 10.57 12.33
N GLN A 168 -1.35 11.03 13.06
CA GLN A 168 -0.17 10.26 13.43
C GLN A 168 -0.06 10.18 14.95
#